data_AF-A0A853EYS9-F1
#
_entry.id   AF-A0A853EYS9-F1
#
_cell.length_a   1.000
_cell.length_b   1.000
_cell.length_c   1.000
_cell.angle_alpha   90.00
_cell.angle_beta   90.00
_cell.angle_gamma   90.00
#
_symmetry.space_group_name_H-M   'P 1'
#
loop_
_entity.id
_entity.type
_entity.pdbx_description
1 polymer ?
#
loop_
_entity_poly.entity_id
_entity_poly.type
_entity_poly.pdbx_seq_one_letter_code
_entity_poly.pdbx_strand_id
1 'polypeptide(L)'
;MRHRKPSKIHKRLPRQPHTSVHFIDLDNDGIQEIAYSAWKSVGENDYSQVFYYKRTDGQSAFTEIPNNNSPFKNLERQKVMTFADMDKDGDLDLLTNSGYYKNNNGTFVKIEGNNNPFATVNFGSNTMHTLVDLDNDGDIDLITSNSDDGVLLL
;
A
#
# COMPACT_ATOMS: atom_id res chain seq x y z
N MET A 1 2.06 -40.48 -18.47
CA MET A 1 2.88 -39.33 -18.00
C MET A 1 2.07 -38.57 -16.97
N ARG A 2 2.57 -38.39 -15.74
CA ARG A 2 1.90 -37.55 -14.73
C ARG A 2 2.39 -36.11 -14.90
N HIS A 3 1.50 -35.20 -15.29
CA HIS A 3 1.76 -33.76 -15.25
C HIS A 3 1.99 -33.33 -13.79
N ARG A 4 3.24 -33.08 -13.41
CA ARG A 4 3.53 -32.32 -12.19
C ARG A 4 3.06 -30.89 -12.42
N LYS A 5 2.04 -30.46 -11.67
CA LYS A 5 1.72 -29.03 -11.57
C LYS A 5 2.99 -28.29 -11.12
N PRO A 6 3.36 -27.15 -11.71
CA PRO A 6 4.49 -26.37 -11.23
C PRO A 6 4.28 -26.06 -9.75
N SER A 7 5.31 -26.28 -8.94
CA SER A 7 5.28 -25.96 -7.52
C SER A 7 5.02 -24.47 -7.37
N LYS A 8 3.91 -24.10 -6.72
CA LYS A 8 3.71 -22.71 -6.28
C LYS A 8 4.95 -22.30 -5.48
N ILE A 9 5.69 -21.31 -5.96
CA ILE A 9 6.85 -20.77 -5.26
C ILE A 9 6.29 -20.09 -4.01
N HIS A 10 6.48 -20.72 -2.85
CA HIS A 10 6.21 -20.09 -1.56
C HIS A 10 7.48 -19.34 -1.17
N LYS A 11 7.63 -18.08 -1.60
CA LYS A 11 8.67 -17.23 -1.02
C LYS A 11 8.21 -16.93 0.41
N ARG A 12 8.91 -17.50 1.40
CA ARG A 12 8.67 -17.14 2.81
C ARG A 12 9.11 -15.70 3.00
N LEU A 13 8.16 -14.83 3.33
CA LEU A 13 8.45 -13.47 3.76
C LEU A 13 9.21 -13.53 5.11
N PRO A 14 10.08 -12.54 5.41
CA PRO A 14 10.84 -12.51 6.65
C PRO A 14 9.93 -12.60 7.88
N ARG A 15 10.41 -13.31 8.91
CA ARG A 15 9.66 -13.68 10.12
C ARG A 15 9.54 -12.48 11.07
N GLN A 16 8.70 -11.53 10.72
CA GLN A 16 8.43 -10.29 11.43
C GLN A 16 6.93 -9.98 11.37
N PRO A 17 6.36 -9.13 12.25
CA PRO A 17 4.96 -8.75 12.14
C PRO A 17 4.71 -8.12 10.76
N HIS A 18 3.78 -8.67 9.99
CA HIS A 18 3.32 -8.05 8.74
C HIS A 18 2.04 -7.33 9.08
N THR A 19 1.94 -6.06 8.70
CA THR A 19 0.79 -5.23 9.11
C THR A 19 -0.14 -4.91 7.95
N SER A 20 0.32 -5.01 6.69
CA SER A 20 -0.50 -4.87 5.48
C SER A 20 0.19 -5.50 4.26
N VAL A 21 -0.58 -6.14 3.37
CA VAL A 21 -0.12 -6.73 2.09
C VAL A 21 -1.18 -6.42 1.03
N HIS A 22 -0.76 -5.92 -0.12
CA HIS A 22 -1.63 -5.60 -1.25
C HIS A 22 -1.07 -6.20 -2.55
N PHE A 23 -2.00 -6.67 -3.39
CA PHE A 23 -1.75 -6.83 -4.82
C PHE A 23 -2.22 -5.55 -5.51
N ILE A 24 -1.33 -4.92 -6.28
CA ILE A 24 -1.59 -3.64 -6.98
C ILE A 24 -1.02 -3.72 -8.39
N ASP A 25 -1.58 -2.95 -9.33
CA ASP A 25 -0.98 -2.67 -10.63
C ASP A 25 -0.56 -1.20 -10.61
N LEU A 26 0.71 -0.94 -10.28
CA LEU A 26 1.16 0.43 -9.98
C LEU A 26 1.58 1.21 -11.23
N ASP A 27 1.99 0.51 -12.29
CA ASP A 27 2.37 1.10 -13.58
C ASP A 27 1.35 0.85 -14.69
N ASN A 28 0.15 0.38 -14.34
CA ASN A 28 -0.98 0.21 -15.24
C ASN A 28 -0.65 -0.67 -16.46
N ASP A 29 0.20 -1.69 -16.26
CA ASP A 29 0.59 -2.62 -17.30
C ASP A 29 -0.33 -3.86 -17.37
N GLY A 30 -1.34 -3.92 -16.50
CA GLY A 30 -2.28 -5.01 -16.35
C GLY A 30 -1.77 -6.16 -15.47
N ILE A 31 -0.58 -6.03 -14.88
CA ILE A 31 0.08 -7.09 -14.11
C ILE A 31 0.12 -6.71 -12.64
N GLN A 32 -0.54 -7.54 -11.85
CA GLN A 32 -0.52 -7.40 -10.39
C GLN A 32 0.87 -7.69 -9.81
N GLU A 33 1.27 -6.79 -8.92
CA GLU A 33 2.52 -6.66 -8.18
C GLU A 33 2.25 -6.79 -6.69
N ILE A 34 3.27 -6.74 -5.85
CA ILE A 34 3.09 -6.85 -4.40
C ILE A 34 3.73 -5.68 -3.69
N ALA A 35 2.95 -4.99 -2.85
CA ALA A 35 3.44 -4.07 -1.84
C ALA A 35 3.05 -4.60 -0.44
N TYR A 36 3.99 -4.66 0.49
CA TYR A 36 3.68 -5.02 1.88
C TYR A 36 4.55 -4.29 2.88
N SER A 37 3.99 -4.03 4.06
CA SER A 37 4.71 -3.44 5.19
C SER A 37 5.23 -4.53 6.12
N ALA A 38 6.51 -4.43 6.50
CA ALA A 38 7.12 -5.32 7.46
C ALA A 38 8.17 -4.60 8.30
N TRP A 39 8.41 -5.10 9.52
CA TRP A 39 9.46 -4.58 10.39
C TRP A 39 10.84 -4.82 9.80
N LYS A 40 11.71 -3.83 10.00
CA LYS A 40 13.10 -3.80 9.58
C LYS A 40 13.96 -3.18 10.68
N SER A 41 15.04 -3.88 11.02
CA SER A 41 16.08 -3.38 11.92
C SER A 41 17.27 -2.90 11.09
N VAL A 42 17.70 -1.66 11.31
CA VAL A 42 18.92 -1.09 10.73
C VAL A 42 19.77 -0.49 11.85
N GLY A 43 20.84 -1.19 12.23
CA GLY A 43 21.61 -0.85 13.43
C GLY A 43 20.73 -0.99 14.68
N GLU A 44 20.64 0.07 15.47
CA GLU A 44 19.80 0.14 16.68
C GLU A 44 18.37 0.66 16.40
N ASN A 45 18.05 0.99 15.13
CA ASN A 45 16.75 1.53 14.76
C ASN A 45 15.82 0.47 14.20
N ASP A 46 14.68 0.28 14.86
CA ASP A 46 13.57 -0.54 14.38
C ASP A 46 12.47 0.33 13.79
N TYR A 47 12.07 0.02 12.55
CA TYR A 47 10.96 0.68 11.88
C TYR A 47 10.28 -0.25 10.86
N SER A 48 9.04 0.06 10.47
CA SER A 48 8.40 -0.63 9.35
C SER A 48 8.87 -0.04 8.02
N GLN A 49 9.22 -0.90 7.06
CA GLN A 49 9.49 -0.51 5.67
C GLN A 49 8.40 -1.10 4.77
N VAL A 50 8.06 -0.38 3.71
CA VAL A 50 7.30 -0.92 2.59
C VAL A 50 8.27 -1.66 1.64
N PHE A 51 7.99 -2.93 1.39
CA PHE A 51 8.68 -3.77 0.42
C PHE A 51 7.85 -3.85 -0.86
N TYR A 52 8.52 -3.78 -2.01
CA TYR A 52 7.87 -3.78 -3.32
C TYR A 52 8.47 -4.85 -4.23
N TYR A 53 7.59 -5.53 -4.94
CA TYR A 53 7.90 -6.71 -5.73
C TYR A 53 7.14 -6.62 -7.04
N LYS A 54 7.88 -6.51 -8.15
CA LYS A 54 7.30 -6.48 -9.49
C LYS A 54 7.40 -7.83 -10.18
N ARG A 55 6.56 -8.02 -11.18
CA ARG A 55 6.61 -9.16 -12.10
C ARG A 55 6.24 -8.66 -13.48
N THR A 56 6.97 -9.09 -14.49
CA THR A 56 6.66 -8.77 -15.89
C THR A 56 5.85 -9.89 -16.54
N ASP A 57 5.24 -9.62 -17.70
CA ASP A 57 4.48 -10.62 -18.44
C ASP A 57 5.34 -11.84 -18.77
N GLY A 58 4.72 -13.01 -18.74
CA GLY A 58 5.38 -14.29 -18.99
C GLY A 58 6.30 -14.80 -17.87
N GLN A 59 6.55 -14.02 -16.80
CA GLN A 59 7.33 -14.49 -15.65
C GLN A 59 6.43 -15.08 -14.57
N SER A 60 6.84 -16.21 -13.97
CA SER A 60 6.12 -16.83 -12.85
C SER A 60 6.54 -16.32 -11.47
N ALA A 61 7.64 -15.57 -11.39
CA ALA A 61 8.26 -15.15 -10.15
C ALA A 61 8.20 -13.63 -9.97
N PHE A 62 8.03 -13.19 -8.73
CA PHE A 62 8.18 -11.78 -8.34
C PHE A 62 9.65 -11.47 -8.04
N THR A 63 10.11 -10.33 -8.54
CA THR A 63 11.44 -9.79 -8.25
C THR A 63 11.30 -8.63 -7.29
N GLU A 64 12.06 -8.66 -6.20
CA GLU A 64 12.11 -7.56 -5.24
C GLU A 64 12.76 -6.34 -5.89
N ILE A 65 12.10 -5.18 -5.78
CA ILE A 65 12.69 -3.89 -6.12
C ILE A 65 13.42 -3.38 -4.86
N PRO A 66 14.76 -3.22 -4.89
CA PRO A 66 15.52 -2.74 -3.75
C PRO A 66 15.01 -1.38 -3.26
N ASN A 67 15.02 -1.14 -1.94
CA ASN A 67 14.40 0.06 -1.34
C ASN A 67 14.88 1.38 -1.97
N ASN A 68 16.15 1.51 -2.33
CA ASN A 68 16.68 2.73 -2.98
C ASN A 68 16.04 3.02 -4.36
N ASN A 69 15.49 2.00 -5.02
CA ASN A 69 14.79 2.08 -6.30
C ASN A 69 13.27 1.90 -6.15
N SER A 70 12.77 1.71 -4.93
CA SER A 70 11.34 1.54 -4.66
C SER A 70 10.60 2.89 -4.76
N PRO A 71 9.37 2.92 -5.32
CA PRO A 71 8.51 4.11 -5.26
C PRO A 71 8.13 4.47 -3.80
N PHE A 72 8.20 3.51 -2.88
CA PHE A 72 7.87 3.69 -1.47
C PHE A 72 9.08 3.99 -0.57
N LYS A 73 10.24 4.32 -1.14
CA LYS A 73 11.52 4.44 -0.40
C LYS A 73 11.51 5.46 0.75
N ASN A 74 10.64 6.45 0.67
CA ASN A 74 10.49 7.51 1.67
C ASN A 74 9.32 7.25 2.64
N LEU A 75 8.67 6.09 2.55
CA LEU A 75 7.55 5.69 3.40
C LEU A 75 8.05 4.77 4.52
N GLU A 76 8.70 5.37 5.50
CA GLU A 76 9.12 4.68 6.71
C GLU A 76 8.02 4.70 7.76
N ARG A 77 8.00 3.68 8.63
CA ARG A 77 7.06 3.56 9.77
C ARG A 77 5.58 3.48 9.36
N GLN A 78 5.32 3.05 8.12
CA GLN A 78 3.97 2.78 7.64
C GLN A 78 3.58 1.35 7.99
N LYS A 79 2.55 1.19 8.81
CA LYS A 79 2.02 -0.11 9.22
C LYS A 79 0.87 -0.54 8.33
N VAL A 80 -0.05 0.37 8.06
CA VAL A 80 -1.23 0.12 7.23
C VAL A 80 -1.17 0.98 5.99
N MET A 81 -1.51 0.36 4.87
CA MET A 81 -1.57 0.96 3.55
C MET A 81 -2.95 0.63 2.97
N THR A 82 -3.47 1.50 2.13
CA THR A 82 -4.63 1.23 1.27
C THR A 82 -4.43 2.00 -0.01
N PHE A 83 -4.73 1.35 -1.13
CA PHE A 83 -4.56 1.90 -2.46
C PHE A 83 -5.93 2.07 -3.11
N ALA A 84 -6.15 3.22 -3.74
CA ALA A 84 -7.31 3.54 -4.55
C ALA A 84 -6.94 4.69 -5.49
N ASP A 85 -7.59 4.79 -6.64
CA ASP A 85 -7.51 5.97 -7.51
C ASP A 85 -8.42 7.05 -6.93
N MET A 86 -7.86 7.93 -6.07
CA MET A 86 -8.65 8.86 -5.26
C MET A 86 -9.07 10.10 -6.05
N ASP A 87 -8.32 10.47 -7.09
CA ASP A 87 -8.64 11.62 -7.93
C ASP A 87 -8.98 11.29 -9.39
N LYS A 88 -9.22 10.01 -9.66
CA LYS A 88 -9.81 9.47 -10.90
C LYS A 88 -8.93 9.75 -12.12
N ASP A 89 -7.61 9.72 -11.93
CA ASP A 89 -6.62 9.92 -13.00
C ASP A 89 -6.05 8.61 -13.56
N GLY A 90 -6.44 7.48 -12.97
CA GLY A 90 -6.05 6.14 -13.37
C GLY A 90 -4.82 5.60 -12.65
N ASP A 91 -4.12 6.40 -11.85
CA ASP A 91 -3.01 5.92 -11.01
C ASP A 91 -3.53 5.58 -9.60
N LEU A 92 -3.08 4.45 -9.04
CA LEU A 92 -3.39 4.13 -7.65
C LEU A 92 -2.64 5.07 -6.70
N ASP A 93 -3.40 5.88 -5.96
CA ASP A 93 -2.91 6.66 -4.83
C ASP A 93 -2.75 5.80 -3.57
N LEU A 94 -2.16 6.39 -2.53
CA LEU A 94 -1.86 5.69 -1.28
C LEU A 94 -2.33 6.45 -0.05
N LEU A 95 -3.14 5.78 0.76
CA LEU A 95 -3.46 6.20 2.12
C LEU A 95 -2.69 5.35 3.12
N THR A 96 -2.02 6.00 4.08
CA THR A 96 -1.32 5.33 5.18
C THR A 96 -1.72 5.90 6.53
N ASN A 97 -1.24 5.29 7.62
CA ASN A 97 -1.37 5.85 8.97
C ASN A 97 -0.70 7.23 9.16
N SER A 98 0.09 7.70 8.19
CA SER A 98 0.77 9.01 8.24
C SER A 98 0.16 10.05 7.30
N GLY A 99 -0.81 9.67 6.48
CA GLY A 99 -1.55 10.57 5.60
C GLY A 99 -1.79 10.02 4.19
N TYR A 100 -2.29 10.91 3.35
CA TYR A 100 -2.62 10.66 1.95
C TYR A 100 -1.48 11.10 1.03
N TYR A 101 -1.18 10.26 0.04
CA TYR A 101 -0.13 10.45 -0.94
C TYR A 101 -0.71 10.24 -2.34
N LYS A 102 -0.70 11.30 -3.14
CA LYS A 102 -1.05 11.22 -4.56
C LYS A 102 0.09 10.55 -5.33
N ASN A 103 -0.23 9.57 -6.15
CA ASN A 103 0.70 8.97 -7.09
C ASN A 103 0.75 9.84 -8.35
N ASN A 104 1.95 10.30 -8.71
CA ASN A 104 2.19 11.00 -9.96
C ASN A 104 3.14 10.13 -10.80
N ASN A 105 2.60 9.17 -11.55
CA ASN A 105 3.37 8.27 -12.41
C ASN A 105 4.52 7.54 -11.67
N GLY A 106 4.21 6.93 -10.54
CA GLY A 106 5.15 6.16 -9.70
C GLY A 106 5.88 6.99 -8.64
N THR A 107 5.59 8.30 -8.53
CA THR A 107 6.12 9.15 -7.46
C THR A 107 5.02 9.57 -6.49
N PHE A 108 5.10 9.08 -5.26
CA PHE A 108 4.15 9.43 -4.20
C PHE A 108 4.49 10.78 -3.56
N VAL A 109 3.54 11.71 -3.61
CA VAL A 109 3.64 13.05 -3.01
C VAL A 109 2.59 13.19 -1.91
N LYS A 110 3.03 13.48 -0.69
CA LYS A 110 2.11 13.69 0.44
C LYS A 110 1.28 14.94 0.20
N ILE A 111 -0.03 14.81 0.33
CA ILE A 111 -0.97 15.94 0.22
C ILE A 111 -1.29 16.45 1.62
N GLU A 112 -1.22 17.77 1.80
CA GLU A 112 -1.42 18.44 3.09
C GLU A 112 -2.37 19.63 2.96
N GLY A 113 -2.87 20.10 4.10
CA GLY A 113 -3.77 21.25 4.18
C GLY A 113 -5.12 21.01 3.49
N ASN A 114 -5.68 22.07 2.90
CA ASN A 114 -7.03 22.05 2.34
C ASN A 114 -7.18 21.14 1.10
N ASN A 115 -6.08 20.71 0.49
CA ASN A 115 -6.11 19.80 -0.66
C ASN A 115 -6.17 18.33 -0.21
N ASN A 116 -5.96 18.03 1.08
CA ASN A 116 -6.05 16.69 1.61
C ASN A 116 -7.50 16.43 2.07
N PRO A 117 -8.27 15.56 1.39
CA PRO A 117 -9.64 15.24 1.80
C PRO A 117 -9.73 14.60 3.19
N PHE A 118 -8.60 14.08 3.69
CA PHE A 118 -8.49 13.45 5.00
C PHE A 118 -7.79 14.34 6.04
N ALA A 119 -7.65 15.65 5.79
CA ALA A 119 -6.92 16.56 6.69
C ALA A 119 -7.49 16.60 8.12
N THR A 120 -8.77 16.31 8.28
CA THR A 120 -9.48 16.30 9.58
C THR A 120 -9.48 14.92 10.24
N VAL A 121 -9.01 13.88 9.55
CA VAL A 121 -9.01 12.50 10.05
C VAL A 121 -7.80 12.28 10.94
N ASN A 122 -8.04 11.83 12.17
CA ASN A 122 -6.98 11.37 13.05
C ASN A 122 -6.74 9.87 12.85
N PHE A 123 -5.70 9.53 12.07
CA PHE A 123 -5.31 8.14 11.84
C PHE A 123 -4.67 7.47 13.08
N GLY A 124 -4.28 8.17 14.13
CA GLY A 124 -3.71 7.52 15.33
C GLY A 124 -2.55 6.54 15.05
N SER A 125 -2.30 5.61 15.97
CA SER A 125 -1.13 4.69 15.91
C SER A 125 -1.46 3.24 15.53
N ASN A 126 -2.74 2.86 15.60
CA ASN A 126 -3.25 1.50 15.37
C ASN A 126 -4.54 1.54 14.54
N THR A 127 -4.54 2.30 13.46
CA THR A 127 -5.67 2.32 12.52
C THR A 127 -5.60 1.20 11.52
N MET A 128 -6.76 0.61 11.24
CA MET A 128 -7.02 0.01 9.94
C MET A 128 -7.93 0.96 9.16
N HIS A 129 -7.73 1.00 7.86
CA HIS A 129 -8.56 1.78 6.96
C HIS A 129 -8.87 0.97 5.71
N THR A 130 -10.01 1.28 5.10
CA THR A 130 -10.39 0.80 3.78
C THR A 130 -11.04 1.94 3.02
N LEU A 131 -10.90 1.89 1.70
CA LEU A 131 -11.39 2.88 0.75
C LEU A 131 -12.39 2.18 -0.15
N VAL A 132 -13.60 2.73 -0.29
CA VAL A 132 -14.68 2.15 -1.07
C VAL A 132 -15.67 3.25 -1.45
N ASP A 133 -16.21 3.21 -2.66
CA ASP A 133 -17.41 4.00 -3.00
C ASP A 133 -18.63 3.26 -2.44
N LEU A 134 -19.15 3.70 -1.28
CA LEU A 134 -20.17 2.98 -0.52
C LEU A 134 -21.58 3.27 -1.05
N ASP A 135 -21.81 4.47 -1.59
CA ASP A 135 -23.14 4.89 -2.06
C ASP A 135 -23.30 4.90 -3.59
N ASN A 136 -22.22 4.62 -4.31
CA ASN A 136 -22.12 4.57 -5.78
C ASN A 136 -22.29 5.94 -6.46
N ASP A 137 -21.87 7.02 -5.82
CA ASP A 137 -21.81 8.34 -6.45
C ASP A 137 -20.49 8.60 -7.21
N GLY A 138 -19.54 7.67 -7.06
CA GLY A 138 -18.24 7.68 -7.71
C GLY A 138 -17.14 8.33 -6.88
N ASP A 139 -17.43 8.93 -5.73
CA ASP A 139 -16.43 9.42 -4.78
C ASP A 139 -16.01 8.29 -3.82
N ILE A 140 -14.74 8.29 -3.42
CA ILE A 140 -14.19 7.21 -2.60
C ILE A 140 -14.30 7.57 -1.13
N ASP A 141 -15.07 6.76 -0.40
CA ASP A 141 -15.29 6.90 1.03
C ASP A 141 -14.15 6.26 1.83
N LEU A 142 -13.91 6.83 3.02
CA LEU A 142 -12.99 6.27 4.00
C LEU A 142 -13.75 5.65 5.16
N ILE A 143 -13.48 4.37 5.39
CA ILE A 143 -13.85 3.67 6.61
C ILE A 143 -12.58 3.42 7.42
N THR A 144 -12.52 3.94 8.65
CA THR A 144 -11.39 3.68 9.55
C THR A 144 -11.83 3.18 10.92
N SER A 145 -11.01 2.28 11.49
CA SER A 145 -11.10 1.86 12.88
C SER A 145 -9.87 2.39 13.61
N ASN A 146 -10.03 3.44 14.42
CA ASN A 146 -9.02 3.87 15.39
C ASN A 146 -9.43 3.37 16.78
N SER A 147 -8.46 3.20 17.70
CA SER A 147 -8.73 2.96 19.12
C SER A 147 -9.50 4.09 19.79
N ASP A 148 -9.45 5.28 19.20
CA ASP A 148 -10.00 6.49 19.79
C ASP A 148 -11.36 6.88 19.17
N ASP A 149 -11.54 6.71 17.85
CA ASP A 149 -12.79 6.97 17.12
C ASP A 149 -12.87 6.13 15.82
N GLY A 150 -14.01 5.45 15.58
CA GLY A 150 -14.31 4.88 14.26
C GLY A 150 -14.92 5.96 13.37
N VAL A 151 -14.20 6.43 12.35
CA VAL A 151 -14.66 7.50 11.47
C VAL A 151 -15.09 6.90 10.14
N LEU A 152 -16.33 7.19 9.73
CA LEU A 152 -16.83 7.02 8.38
C LEU A 152 -16.90 8.42 7.76
N LEU A 153 -16.15 8.63 6.68
CA LEU A 153 -16.34 9.80 5.82
C LEU A 153 -17.02 9.30 4.55
N LEU A 154 -18.21 9.83 4.31
CA LEU A 154 -18.92 9.86 3.03
C LEU A 154 -18.58 11.20 2.36
#